data_AF-F9Q5S7-F1
#
_entry.id   AF-F9Q5S7-F1
#
_cell.length_a   1.000
_cell.length_b   1.000
_cell.length_c   1.000
_cell.angle_alpha   90.00
_cell.angle_beta   90.00
_cell.angle_gamma   90.00
#
_symmetry.space_group_name_H-M   'P 1'
#
loop_
_entity.id
_entity.type
_entity.pdbx_description
1 polymer ?
#
loop_
_entity_poly.entity_id
_entity_poly.type
_entity_poly.pdbx_seq_one_letter_code
_entity_poly.pdbx_strand_id
1 'polypeptide(L)' 'MKQLLEFIPLILFFITYKLSGVRDAAIVLVVATIVQMIVLKVKYGKIEKQQLFISAAVVFSVYSQPISMKSNICNGK' A
#
# COMPACT_ATOMS: atom_id res chain seq x y z
N MET A 1 -3.88 -18.78 0.09
CA MET A 1 -4.56 -17.54 -0.38
C MET A 1 -3.68 -16.36 0.00
N LYS A 2 -2.90 -15.80 -0.94
CA LYS A 2 -1.93 -14.72 -0.66
C LYS A 2 -2.58 -13.33 -0.45
N GLN A 3 -3.85 -13.19 -0.84
CA GLN A 3 -4.56 -11.90 -0.88
C GLN A 3 -4.74 -11.23 0.50
N LEU A 4 -4.87 -11.99 1.60
CA LEU A 4 -4.98 -11.40 2.94
C LEU A 4 -3.71 -10.65 3.37
N LEU A 5 -2.53 -11.08 2.93
CA LEU A 5 -1.26 -10.41 3.27
C LEU A 5 -1.15 -9.04 2.59
N GLU A 6 -1.73 -8.89 1.39
CA GLU A 6 -1.77 -7.63 0.64
C GLU A 6 -2.65 -6.55 1.26
N PHE A 7 -3.55 -6.92 2.18
CA PHE A 7 -4.39 -5.95 2.90
C PHE A 7 -3.75 -5.41 4.19
N ILE A 8 -2.67 -6.01 4.68
CA ILE A 8 -2.02 -5.58 5.93
C ILE A 8 -1.57 -4.11 5.89
N PRO A 9 -0.87 -3.63 4.84
CA PRO A 9 -0.42 -2.24 4.79
C PRO A 9 -1.59 -1.28 4.72
N LEU A 10 -2.66 -1.65 3.99
CA LEU A 10 -3.85 -0.84 3.85
C LEU A 10 -4.60 -0.69 5.18
N ILE A 11 -4.74 -1.78 5.94
CA ILE A 11 -5.35 -1.75 7.27
C ILE A 11 -4.52 -0.87 8.23
N LEU A 12 -3.19 -1.04 8.23
CA LEU A 12 -2.29 -0.21 9.05
C LEU A 12 -2.36 1.28 8.68
N PHE A 13 -2.48 1.58 7.38
CA PHE A 13 -2.70 2.93 6.89
C PHE A 13 -3.98 3.53 7.45
N PHE A 14 -5.11 2.82 7.39
CA PHE A 14 -6.38 3.33 7.90
C PHE A 14 -6.37 3.57 9.42
N ILE A 15 -5.74 2.67 10.18
CA ILE A 15 -5.59 2.82 11.63
C ILE A 15 -4.75 4.05 11.95
N THR A 16 -3.58 4.19 11.31
CA THR A 16 -2.67 5.31 11.56
C THR A 16 -3.26 6.63 11.06
N TYR A 17 -3.97 6.60 9.93
CA TYR A 17 -4.65 7.77 9.36
C TYR A 17 -5.69 8.35 10.32
N LYS A 18 -6.44 7.47 10.99
CA LYS A 18 -7.43 7.89 12.00
C LYS A 18 -6.79 8.53 13.24
N LEU A 19 -5.54 8.20 13.57
CA LEU A 19 -4.88 8.64 14.79
C LEU A 19 -3.96 9.85 14.58
N SER A 20 -3.16 9.84 13.52
CA SER A 20 -2.07 10.81 13.29
C SER A 20 -2.20 11.58 11.96
N GLY A 21 -3.20 11.23 11.13
CA GLY A 21 -3.43 11.85 9.84
C GLY A 21 -2.59 11.24 8.70
N VAL A 22 -2.67 11.88 7.53
CA VAL A 22 -2.20 11.30 6.25
C VAL A 22 -0.67 11.19 6.14
N ARG A 23 0.08 12.14 6.73
CA ARG A 23 1.55 12.17 6.64
C ARG A 23 2.16 10.95 7.32
N ASP A 24 1.77 10.68 8.55
CA ASP A 24 2.32 9.56 9.32
C ASP A 24 1.80 8.22 8.78
N ALA A 25 0.54 8.17 8.34
CA ALA A 25 -0.02 6.98 7.71
C ALA A 25 0.74 6.57 6.44
N ALA A 26 1.17 7.53 5.62
CA ALA A 26 1.97 7.25 4.42
C ALA A 26 3.33 6.63 4.76
N ILE A 27 4.01 7.13 5.79
CA ILE A 27 5.29 6.57 6.26
C ILE A 27 5.09 5.13 6.73
N VAL A 28 4.05 4.89 7.55
CA VAL A 28 3.71 3.54 8.04
C VAL A 28 3.37 2.59 6.89
N LEU A 29 2.66 3.06 5.87
CA LEU A 29 2.31 2.26 4.69
C LEU A 29 3.55 1.80 3.91
N VAL A 30 4.52 2.68 3.71
CA VAL A 30 5.79 2.35 3.02
C VAL A 30 6.60 1.34 3.82
N VAL A 31 6.74 1.53 5.14
CA VAL A 31 7.45 0.58 6.00
C VAL A 31 6.74 -0.77 6.02
N ALA A 32 5.42 -0.79 6.13
CA ALA A 32 4.62 -2.00 6.13
C ALA A 32 4.74 -2.79 4.83
N THR A 33 4.77 -2.11 3.67
CA THR A 33 4.95 -2.76 2.36
C THR A 33 6.35 -3.36 2.20
N ILE A 34 7.40 -2.68 2.67
CA ILE A 34 8.77 -3.22 2.67
C ILE A 34 8.85 -4.49 3.54
N VAL A 35 8.31 -4.43 4.75
CA VAL A 35 8.28 -5.58 5.67
C VAL A 35 7.48 -6.73 5.06
N GLN A 36 6.31 -6.45 4.48
CA GLN A 36 5.49 -7.45 3.82
C GLN A 36 6.23 -8.11 2.64
N MET A 37 6.95 -7.33 1.83
CA MET A 37 7.73 -7.86 0.71
C MET A 37 8.83 -8.82 1.19
N ILE A 38 9.50 -8.49 2.29
CA ILE A 38 10.52 -9.35 2.93
C ILE A 38 9.87 -10.63 3.47
N VAL A 39 8.75 -10.51 4.21
CA VAL A 39 8.01 -11.65 4.76
C VAL A 39 7.53 -12.58 3.65
N LEU A 40 7.03 -12.04 2.54
CA LEU A 40 6.62 -12.83 1.38
C LEU A 40 7.81 -13.57 0.75
N LYS A 41 8.96 -12.91 0.61
CA LYS A 41 10.20 -13.54 0.12
C LYS A 41 10.65 -14.71 0.99
N VAL A 42 10.67 -14.51 2.31
CA VAL A 42 11.12 -15.52 3.27
C VAL A 42 10.16 -16.70 3.35
N LYS A 43 8.85 -16.43 3.34
CA LYS A 43 7.82 -17.47 3.55
C LYS A 43 7.53 -18.30 2.30
N TYR A 44 7.70 -17.74 1.10
CA TYR A 44 7.32 -18.41 -0.13
C TYR A 44 8.48 -18.94 -0.98
N GLY A 45 9.74 -18.52 -0.75
CA GLY A 45 10.96 -19.18 -1.26
C GLY A 45 11.14 -19.30 -2.79
N LYS A 46 10.08 -19.10 -3.57
CA LYS A 46 10.03 -19.05 -5.02
C LYS A 46 9.27 -17.79 -5.42
N ILE A 47 9.96 -16.91 -6.15
CA ILE A 47 9.31 -15.85 -6.92
C ILE A 47 8.54 -16.56 -8.04
N GLU A 48 7.26 -16.83 -7.83
CA GLU A 48 6.38 -17.25 -8.92
C GLU A 48 6.23 -16.05 -9.87
N LYS A 49 6.40 -16.28 -11.19
CA LYS A 49 6.38 -15.27 -12.28
C LYS A 49 5.20 -14.28 -12.20
N GLN A 50 4.12 -14.66 -11.52
CA GLN A 50 2.94 -13.84 -11.27
C GLN A 50 3.20 -12.58 -10.41
N GLN A 51 4.14 -12.62 -9.45
CA GLN A 51 4.47 -11.44 -8.63
C GLN A 51 5.21 -10.34 -9.43
N LEU A 52 5.97 -10.72 -10.46
CA LEU A 52 6.64 -9.77 -11.35
C LEU A 52 5.64 -8.96 -12.16
N PHE A 53 4.60 -9.61 -12.71
CA PHE A 53 3.54 -8.92 -13.46
C PHE A 53 2.76 -7.92 -12.58
N ILE A 54 2.43 -8.28 -11.34
CA ILE A 54 1.74 -7.37 -10.41
C ILE A 54 2.65 -6.20 -10.03
N SER A 55 3.94 -6.44 -9.75
CA SER A 55 4.89 -5.36 -9.46
C SER A 55 5.06 -4.39 -10.64
N ALA A 56 5.11 -4.90 -11.88
CA ALA A 56 5.18 -4.08 -13.08
C ALA A 56 3.88 -3.29 -13.31
N ALA A 57 2.71 -3.90 -13.10
CA ALA A 57 1.42 -3.23 -13.21
C ALA A 57 1.23 -2.13 -12.15
N VAL A 58 1.68 -2.36 -10.90
CA VAL A 58 1.61 -1.37 -9.83
C VAL A 58 2.55 -0.20 -10.09
N VAL A 59 3.79 -0.45 -10.51
CA VAL A 59 4.71 0.63 -10.88
C VAL A 59 4.15 1.43 -12.05
N PHE A 60 3.66 0.77 -13.11
CA PHE A 60 3.02 1.44 -14.24
C PHE A 60 1.79 2.25 -13.83
N SER A 61 0.93 1.69 -12.98
CA SER A 61 -0.26 2.37 -12.47
C SER A 61 0.12 3.59 -11.61
N VAL A 62 1.15 3.50 -10.77
CA VAL A 62 1.66 4.62 -9.97
C VAL A 62 2.25 5.74 -10.85
N TYR A 63 2.95 5.40 -11.94
CA TYR A 63 3.41 6.40 -12.93
C TYR A 63 2.27 6.99 -13.76
N SER A 64 1.11 6.32 -13.87
CA SER A 64 -0.08 6.81 -14.58
C SER A 64 -1.09 7.55 -13.70
N GLN A 65 -0.86 7.72 -12.40
CA GLN A 65 -1.78 8.44 -11.51
C GLN A 65 -1.36 9.92 -11.37
N PRO A 66 -2.04 10.88 -12.03
CA PRO A 66 -1.97 12.26 -11.58
C PRO A 66 -2.63 12.33 -10.19
N ILE A 67 -1.81 12.64 -9.17
CA ILE A 67 -2.22 12.86 -7.79
C ILE A 67 -3.10 14.12 -7.76
N SER A 68 -4.38 13.96 -8.05
CA SER A 68 -5.40 14.99 -7.86
C SER A 68 -6.36 14.52 -6.79
N MET A 69 -5.91 14.55 -5.54
CA MET A 69 -6.82 14.63 -4.41
C MET A 69 -7.11 16.11 -4.18
N LYS A 70 -8.14 16.62 -4.87
CA LYS A 70 -8.77 17.89 -4.49
C LYS A 70 -9.59 17.64 -3.22
N SER A 71 -9.18 18.33 -2.17
CA SER A 71 -9.91 18.63 -0.94
C SER A 71 -11.44 18.77 -1.16
N ASN A 72 -12.23 17.84 -0.64
CA ASN A 72 -13.65 18.04 -0.40
C ASN A 72 -14.07 17.33 0.91
N ILE A 73 -13.35 17.64 1.98
CA ILE A 73 -13.81 17.43 3.36
C ILE A 73 -13.63 18.76 4.09
N CYS A 74 -14.36 19.79 3.66
CA CYS A 74 -14.57 21.05 4.39
C CYS A 74 -15.63 21.90 3.65
N ASN A 75 -16.87 21.41 3.56
CA ASN A 75 -18.06 22.29 3.57
C ASN A 75 -19.32 21.45 3.80
N GLY A 76 -19.61 21.24 5.08
CA GLY A 76 -20.95 20.92 5.57
C GLY A 76 -21.32 22.01 6.57
N LYS A 77 -21.61 23.19 6.06
CA LYS A 77 -22.47 24.19 6.70
C LYS A 77 -23.61 24.47 5.73
#